data_AF-A0A0Q8L0J6-F1
#
_entry.id   AF-A0A0Q8L0J6-F1
#
_cell.length_a   1.000
_cell.length_b   1.000
_cell.length_c   1.000
_cell.angle_alpha   90.00
_cell.angle_beta   90.00
_cell.angle_gamma   90.00
#
_symmetry.space_group_name_H-M   'P 1'
#
loop_
_entity.id
_entity.type
_entity.pdbx_description
1 polymer ?
#
loop_
_entity_poly.entity_id
_entity_poly.type
_entity_poly.pdbx_seq_one_letter_code
_entity_poly.pdbx_strand_id
1 'polypeptide(L)'
;MSAIRLAAAALILMPSLASAQAFVWAEQLQKSPSKLAATLGTGAKCSRGAPHSVPVDVVDLGTTFEPDLFSPIRVGDINSLVSAIGEENLRVDRDRDRQYVAEGIGKSVCLIGREATATAYSFMDRIFRIELVFDRCQSREEKAHQLVAMNASLVYASCDGVDLKEKDFDSILYRSIKARNTYGYTQQGQPGFLDFRWSGFIGGEYEAAERRYVGDFRCNVRREVQNQIPDIDQSHRCLIDVDNSDPTHWSATAMYETFTPGMIFNDVSSHLTANRLFVDMPEEEQAIKSMRSGLQSMVDRIKKSIEDRLAAKESKDNDVSNILGAGN
;
A
#
# COMPACT_ATOMS: atom_id res chain seq x y z
N MET A 1 60.55 -15.40 -23.13
CA MET A 1 60.05 -15.96 -21.87
C MET A 1 58.75 -15.26 -21.54
N SER A 2 57.68 -16.03 -21.47
CA SER A 2 56.29 -15.57 -21.38
C SER A 2 55.92 -15.05 -19.99
N ALA A 3 54.85 -14.24 -19.99
CA ALA A 3 54.07 -13.61 -18.92
C ALA A 3 54.01 -14.37 -17.56
N ILE A 4 53.74 -13.70 -16.44
CA ILE A 4 52.36 -13.46 -15.98
C ILE A 4 52.31 -12.19 -15.13
N ARG A 5 51.50 -11.21 -15.58
CA ARG A 5 50.93 -10.17 -14.72
C ARG A 5 49.77 -10.80 -13.95
N LEU A 6 49.88 -10.87 -12.63
CA LEU A 6 48.75 -11.19 -11.75
C LEU A 6 47.73 -10.04 -11.84
N ALA A 7 46.70 -10.23 -12.66
CA ALA A 7 45.47 -9.48 -12.53
C ALA A 7 44.78 -10.00 -11.27
N ALA A 8 44.81 -9.20 -10.20
CA ALA A 8 43.90 -9.36 -9.09
C ALA A 8 42.49 -9.08 -9.61
N ALA A 9 41.79 -10.14 -10.01
CA ALA A 9 40.37 -10.09 -10.26
C ALA A 9 39.70 -9.79 -8.92
N ALA A 10 39.34 -8.53 -8.70
CA ALA A 10 38.35 -8.17 -7.70
C ALA A 10 37.07 -8.91 -8.10
N LEU A 11 36.79 -10.03 -7.42
CA LEU A 11 35.44 -10.60 -7.37
C LEU A 11 34.57 -9.50 -6.76
N ILE A 12 33.94 -8.71 -7.62
CA ILE A 12 32.73 -7.99 -7.28
C ILE A 12 31.72 -9.11 -7.02
N LEU A 13 31.60 -9.51 -5.76
CA LEU A 13 30.45 -10.26 -5.27
C LEU A 13 29.23 -9.42 -5.64
N MET A 14 28.64 -9.70 -6.79
CA MET A 14 27.27 -9.28 -7.07
C MET A 14 26.47 -9.78 -5.87
N PRO A 15 25.79 -8.91 -5.10
CA PRO A 15 24.96 -9.36 -4.00
C PRO A 15 23.91 -10.29 -4.61
N SER A 16 24.13 -11.59 -4.44
CA SER A 16 23.31 -12.61 -5.08
C SER A 16 21.91 -12.52 -4.48
N LEU A 17 20.92 -12.62 -5.36
CA LEU A 17 19.47 -12.63 -5.17
C LEU A 17 18.93 -13.46 -3.97
N ALA A 18 19.75 -14.33 -3.40
CA ALA A 18 19.49 -15.07 -2.17
C ALA A 18 19.15 -14.17 -0.97
N SER A 19 19.63 -12.92 -0.91
CA SER A 19 19.53 -12.11 0.30
C SER A 19 18.14 -11.56 0.62
N ALA A 20 17.28 -11.29 -0.36
CA ALA A 20 15.92 -10.79 -0.06
C ALA A 20 14.93 -11.94 0.22
N GLN A 21 15.14 -13.10 -0.39
CA GLN A 21 14.23 -14.25 -0.26
C GLN A 21 14.56 -15.14 0.93
N ALA A 22 15.86 -15.40 1.19
CA ALA A 22 16.31 -16.21 2.32
C ALA A 22 16.29 -15.44 3.65
N PHE A 23 16.02 -14.13 3.60
CA PHE A 23 15.94 -13.31 4.78
C PHE A 23 14.66 -13.61 5.57
N VAL A 24 14.83 -13.80 6.88
CA VAL A 24 13.73 -14.11 7.78
C VAL A 24 13.04 -12.81 8.19
N TRP A 25 12.18 -12.32 7.31
CA TRP A 25 11.49 -11.03 7.46
C TRP A 25 10.63 -10.96 8.72
N ALA A 26 9.94 -12.04 9.08
CA ALA A 26 9.12 -12.12 10.27
C ALA A 26 9.93 -11.84 11.57
N GLU A 27 11.19 -12.28 11.64
CA GLU A 27 12.06 -12.03 12.80
C GLU A 27 12.51 -10.57 12.96
N GLN A 28 12.25 -9.74 11.94
CA GLN A 28 12.56 -8.31 12.00
C GLN A 28 11.41 -7.47 12.57
N LEU A 29 10.22 -8.06 12.74
CA LEU A 29 9.17 -7.44 13.54
C LEU A 29 9.70 -7.20 14.97
N GLN A 30 9.20 -6.14 15.60
CA GLN A 30 9.65 -5.63 16.90
C GLN A 30 11.11 -5.17 16.99
N LYS A 31 11.89 -5.22 15.89
CA LYS A 31 13.23 -4.65 15.84
C LYS A 31 13.17 -3.18 15.43
N SER A 32 14.26 -2.44 15.66
CA SER A 32 14.37 -1.07 15.18
C SER A 32 14.67 -1.03 13.67
N PRO A 33 14.24 0.03 12.95
CA PRO A 33 14.63 0.25 11.56
C PRO A 33 16.14 0.28 11.34
N SER A 34 16.90 0.79 12.31
CA SER A 34 18.36 0.79 12.27
C SER A 34 18.94 -0.62 12.33
N LYS A 35 18.36 -1.51 13.14
CA LYS A 35 18.74 -2.92 13.21
C LYS A 35 18.39 -3.66 11.92
N LEU A 36 17.20 -3.42 11.35
CA LEU A 36 16.83 -3.96 10.03
C LEU A 36 17.84 -3.56 8.96
N ALA A 37 18.17 -2.27 8.87
CA ALA A 37 19.15 -1.78 7.91
C ALA A 37 20.54 -2.42 8.11
N ALA A 38 20.97 -2.58 9.37
CA ALA A 38 22.23 -3.25 9.68
C ALA A 38 22.23 -4.73 9.27
N THR A 39 21.14 -5.47 9.49
CA THR A 39 21.02 -6.88 9.11
C THR A 39 21.01 -7.05 7.58
N LEU A 40 20.37 -6.13 6.85
CA LEU A 40 20.41 -6.14 5.38
C LEU A 40 21.80 -5.80 4.82
N GLY A 41 22.62 -5.09 5.60
CA GLY A 41 24.02 -4.80 5.30
C GLY A 41 24.20 -3.98 4.02
N THR A 42 25.35 -4.13 3.36
CA THR A 42 25.71 -3.37 2.15
C THR A 42 24.90 -3.77 0.91
N GLY A 43 24.10 -4.84 0.99
CA GLY A 43 23.22 -5.30 -0.09
C GLY A 43 21.94 -4.47 -0.22
N ALA A 44 21.64 -3.59 0.74
CA ALA A 44 20.48 -2.72 0.72
C ALA A 44 20.86 -1.24 0.90
N LYS A 45 20.09 -0.37 0.24
CA LYS A 45 20.12 1.08 0.46
C LYS A 45 18.84 1.47 1.22
N CYS A 46 18.96 1.71 2.51
CA CYS A 46 17.85 2.12 3.36
C CYS A 46 17.82 3.63 3.54
N SER A 47 16.62 4.20 3.49
CA SER A 47 16.36 5.63 3.73
C SER A 47 15.11 5.79 4.59
N ARG A 48 15.05 6.87 5.36
CA ARG A 48 13.84 7.25 6.09
C ARG A 48 12.87 7.87 5.08
N GLY A 49 11.67 7.31 5.00
CA GLY A 49 10.59 7.86 4.19
C GLY A 49 9.95 9.08 4.85
N ALA A 50 9.04 9.73 4.12
CA ALA A 50 8.14 10.72 4.71
C ALA A 50 7.35 10.08 5.87
N PRO A 51 7.00 10.86 6.91
CA PRO A 51 6.11 10.39 7.97
C PRO A 51 4.84 9.78 7.40
N HIS A 52 4.26 8.81 8.11
CA HIS A 52 3.01 8.21 7.69
C HIS A 52 1.91 9.27 7.64
N SER A 53 1.12 9.27 6.57
CA SER A 53 -0.02 10.17 6.43
C SER A 53 -1.25 9.42 5.98
N VAL A 54 -2.40 9.96 6.38
CA VAL A 54 -3.72 9.40 6.14
C VAL A 54 -4.56 10.43 5.38
N PRO A 55 -5.24 10.05 4.28
CA PRO A 55 -6.16 10.94 3.57
C PRO A 55 -7.37 11.34 4.43
N VAL A 56 -7.76 12.62 4.33
CA VAL A 56 -8.93 13.22 4.99
C VAL A 56 -9.76 13.96 3.94
N ASP A 57 -10.10 13.20 2.90
CA ASP A 57 -10.55 13.76 1.62
C ASP A 57 -11.99 14.25 1.68
N VAL A 58 -12.83 13.56 2.45
CA VAL A 58 -14.26 13.84 2.58
C VAL A 58 -14.66 13.71 4.04
N VAL A 59 -15.35 14.74 4.55
CA VAL A 59 -15.92 14.75 5.91
C VAL A 59 -17.36 15.23 5.85
N ASP A 60 -18.23 14.55 6.56
CA ASP A 60 -19.61 14.94 6.85
C ASP A 60 -19.90 14.85 8.36
N LEU A 61 -21.08 15.27 8.79
CA LEU A 61 -21.47 15.20 10.20
C LEU A 61 -21.51 13.75 10.73
N GLY A 62 -21.80 12.79 9.85
CA GLY A 62 -21.86 11.36 10.15
C GLY A 62 -20.51 10.64 10.14
N THR A 63 -19.40 11.35 9.91
CA THR A 63 -18.08 10.73 9.75
C THR A 63 -17.62 10.06 11.04
N THR A 64 -17.14 8.83 10.93
CA THR A 64 -16.65 7.97 12.01
C THR A 64 -15.23 7.46 11.73
N PHE A 65 -14.66 6.78 12.71
CA PHE A 65 -13.30 6.24 12.65
C PHE A 65 -13.28 4.72 12.71
N GLU A 66 -12.51 4.10 11.83
CA GLU A 66 -12.24 2.65 11.78
C GLU A 66 -10.81 2.34 12.23
N PRO A 67 -10.55 1.13 12.76
CA PRO A 67 -9.21 0.69 13.14
C PRO A 67 -8.39 0.28 11.90
N ASP A 68 -8.10 1.25 11.04
CA ASP A 68 -7.31 1.08 9.80
C ASP A 68 -6.13 2.07 9.82
N LEU A 69 -4.92 1.55 9.54
CA LEU A 69 -3.69 2.36 9.52
C LEU A 69 -3.67 3.36 8.35
N PHE A 70 -4.22 3.00 7.20
CA PHE A 70 -4.11 3.74 5.95
C PHE A 70 -5.39 4.51 5.58
N SER A 71 -6.56 4.05 6.03
CA SER A 71 -7.85 4.70 5.73
C SER A 71 -8.84 4.63 6.92
N PRO A 72 -8.49 5.20 8.08
CA PRO A 72 -9.33 5.20 9.27
C PRO A 72 -10.59 6.06 9.17
N ILE A 73 -10.79 6.85 8.11
CA ILE A 73 -11.94 7.76 8.00
C ILE A 73 -13.04 7.11 7.20
N ARG A 74 -14.21 6.96 7.82
CA ARG A 74 -15.42 6.46 7.17
C ARG A 74 -16.52 7.50 7.18
N VAL A 75 -17.03 7.80 5.99
CA VAL A 75 -18.10 8.76 5.78
C VAL A 75 -19.45 8.06 5.99
N GLY A 76 -20.38 8.72 6.69
CA GLY A 76 -21.64 8.10 7.10
C GLY A 76 -22.67 8.01 5.97
N ASP A 77 -22.69 9.00 5.07
CA ASP A 77 -23.61 9.05 3.93
C ASP A 77 -22.86 8.76 2.62
N ILE A 78 -23.32 7.75 1.87
CA ILE A 78 -22.75 7.41 0.57
C ILE A 78 -22.91 8.55 -0.45
N ASN A 79 -23.92 9.41 -0.28
CA ASN A 79 -24.12 10.59 -1.11
C ASN A 79 -23.04 11.66 -0.86
N SER A 80 -22.34 11.62 0.29
CA SER A 80 -21.18 12.47 0.54
C SER A 80 -20.00 12.11 -0.37
N LEU A 81 -19.92 10.87 -0.86
CA LEU A 81 -18.89 10.41 -1.78
C LEU A 81 -19.17 10.80 -3.24
N VAL A 82 -20.43 11.09 -3.58
CA VAL A 82 -20.83 11.47 -4.93
C VAL A 82 -20.74 12.99 -5.10
N SER A 83 -19.90 13.45 -6.04
CA SER A 83 -19.93 14.84 -6.47
C SER A 83 -21.06 15.01 -7.48
N ALA A 84 -22.24 15.43 -7.02
CA ALA A 84 -23.32 15.79 -7.94
C ALA A 84 -22.97 17.07 -8.71
N ILE A 85 -23.27 17.11 -10.01
CA ILE A 85 -23.25 18.34 -10.80
C ILE A 85 -24.49 19.15 -10.37
N GLY A 86 -24.30 20.17 -9.52
CA GLY A 86 -25.40 20.94 -8.92
C GLY A 86 -24.93 21.87 -7.79
N GLU A 87 -25.86 22.33 -6.95
CA GLU A 87 -25.54 23.14 -5.77
C GLU A 87 -24.57 22.42 -4.82
N GLU A 88 -23.62 23.19 -4.27
CA GLU A 88 -22.67 22.69 -3.30
C GLU A 88 -23.39 22.14 -2.07
N ASN A 89 -23.19 20.84 -1.78
CA ASN A 89 -23.74 20.23 -0.58
C ASN A 89 -22.99 20.74 0.65
N LEU A 90 -23.56 21.75 1.33
CA LEU A 90 -22.98 22.38 2.52
C LEU A 90 -22.77 21.42 3.70
N ARG A 91 -23.42 20.25 3.71
CA ARG A 91 -23.27 19.22 4.75
C ARG A 91 -21.98 18.41 4.61
N VAL A 92 -21.25 18.60 3.51
CA VAL A 92 -20.06 17.83 3.19
C VAL A 92 -18.91 18.79 2.95
N ASP A 93 -17.74 18.45 3.48
CA ASP A 93 -16.48 19.12 3.21
C ASP A 93 -15.61 18.17 2.39
N ARG A 94 -15.11 18.65 1.24
CA ARG A 94 -14.30 17.86 0.31
C ARG A 94 -13.00 18.58 0.01
N ASP A 95 -11.89 17.93 0.31
CA ASP A 95 -10.55 18.43 0.05
C ASP A 95 -9.62 17.25 -0.25
N ARG A 96 -9.37 16.98 -1.53
CA ARG A 96 -8.60 15.80 -1.99
C ARG A 96 -7.13 15.83 -1.61
N ASP A 97 -6.60 16.99 -1.22
CA ASP A 97 -5.19 17.17 -0.89
C ASP A 97 -4.97 17.12 0.63
N ARG A 98 -6.04 17.15 1.43
CA ARG A 98 -5.95 17.17 2.88
C ARG A 98 -5.55 15.81 3.44
N GLN A 99 -4.50 15.84 4.25
CA GLN A 99 -3.97 14.67 4.92
C GLN A 99 -3.69 14.95 6.39
N TYR A 100 -3.88 13.94 7.22
CA TYR A 100 -3.39 13.91 8.59
C TYR A 100 -2.02 13.23 8.62
N VAL A 101 -1.01 13.93 9.15
CA VAL A 101 0.35 13.41 9.29
C VAL A 101 0.53 12.82 10.68
N ALA A 102 0.80 11.51 10.75
CA ALA A 102 1.06 10.77 11.98
C ALA A 102 2.55 10.77 12.30
N GLU A 103 3.04 11.84 12.95
CA GLU A 103 4.48 12.03 13.24
C GLU A 103 5.11 10.90 14.08
N GLY A 104 4.31 10.23 14.92
CA GLY A 104 4.75 9.11 15.75
C GLY A 104 5.03 7.80 14.98
N ILE A 105 4.58 7.71 13.72
CA ILE A 105 4.73 6.52 12.88
C ILE A 105 5.83 6.78 11.85
N GLY A 106 6.96 6.11 12.04
CA GLY A 106 8.11 6.17 11.16
C GLY A 106 7.97 5.23 9.97
N LYS A 107 8.35 5.71 8.79
CA LYS A 107 8.46 4.92 7.57
C LYS A 107 9.92 4.79 7.16
N SER A 108 10.36 3.58 6.84
CA SER A 108 11.69 3.29 6.31
C SER A 108 11.56 2.50 5.02
N VAL A 109 12.32 2.88 3.99
CA VAL A 109 12.31 2.23 2.68
C VAL A 109 13.72 1.74 2.37
N CYS A 110 13.86 0.44 2.15
CA CYS A 110 15.09 -0.23 1.79
C CYS A 110 14.99 -0.79 0.37
N LEU A 111 15.82 -0.29 -0.53
CA LEU A 111 16.02 -0.86 -1.86
C LEU A 111 17.04 -1.99 -1.73
N ILE A 112 16.68 -3.21 -2.12
CA ILE A 112 17.51 -4.41 -1.95
C ILE A 112 17.92 -4.89 -3.34
N GLY A 113 19.21 -4.73 -3.66
CA GLY A 113 19.70 -4.97 -5.01
C GLY A 113 18.95 -4.14 -6.05
N ARG A 114 18.50 -4.80 -7.13
CA ARG A 114 17.77 -4.16 -8.25
C ARG A 114 16.30 -4.55 -8.35
N GLU A 115 15.86 -5.54 -7.58
CA GLU A 115 14.63 -6.29 -7.86
C GLU A 115 13.66 -6.30 -6.67
N ALA A 116 13.99 -5.67 -5.54
CA ALA A 116 13.11 -5.67 -4.37
C ALA A 116 13.15 -4.34 -3.60
N THR A 117 11.99 -3.96 -3.06
CA THR A 117 11.83 -2.82 -2.16
C THR A 117 11.10 -3.29 -0.91
N ALA A 118 11.73 -3.11 0.25
CA ALA A 118 11.12 -3.33 1.55
C ALA A 118 10.70 -2.00 2.16
N THR A 119 9.42 -1.86 2.49
CA THR A 119 8.87 -0.72 3.23
C THR A 119 8.51 -1.19 4.63
N ALA A 120 9.22 -0.67 5.64
CA ALA A 120 8.96 -0.96 7.04
C ALA A 120 8.26 0.24 7.70
N TYR A 121 7.20 -0.03 8.45
CA TYR A 121 6.55 0.94 9.33
C TYR A 121 6.90 0.63 10.77
N SER A 122 7.10 1.69 11.55
CA SER A 122 7.56 1.60 12.92
C SER A 122 6.83 2.58 13.83
N PHE A 123 6.59 2.16 15.05
CA PHE A 123 6.04 2.99 16.12
C PHE A 123 6.93 2.79 17.35
N MET A 124 7.28 3.88 18.04
CA MET A 124 8.21 3.83 19.19
C MET A 124 9.54 3.10 18.89
N ASP A 125 10.10 3.30 17.69
CA ASP A 125 11.32 2.63 17.18
C ASP A 125 11.23 1.10 17.08
N ARG A 126 10.01 0.56 16.97
CA ARG A 126 9.75 -0.88 16.75
C ARG A 126 8.99 -1.07 15.46
N ILE A 127 9.49 -1.95 14.60
CA ILE A 127 8.83 -2.29 13.34
C ILE A 127 7.62 -3.16 13.64
N PHE A 128 6.44 -2.72 13.24
CA PHE A 128 5.21 -3.51 13.36
C PHE A 128 4.72 -4.03 11.99
N ARG A 129 5.24 -3.49 10.88
CA ARG A 129 4.81 -3.88 9.53
C ARG A 129 5.97 -3.82 8.56
N ILE A 130 6.10 -4.84 7.72
CA ILE A 130 7.06 -4.88 6.61
C ILE A 130 6.34 -5.35 5.35
N GLU A 131 6.34 -4.50 4.33
CA GLU A 131 5.89 -4.81 2.99
C GLU A 131 7.09 -5.00 2.07
N LEU A 132 7.21 -6.18 1.46
CA LEU A 132 8.27 -6.51 0.50
C LEU A 132 7.66 -6.66 -0.89
N VAL A 133 7.96 -5.70 -1.75
CA VAL A 133 7.53 -5.71 -3.15
C VAL A 133 8.72 -6.11 -4.02
N PHE A 134 8.55 -7.17 -4.80
CA PHE A 134 9.50 -7.53 -5.85
C PHE A 134 9.18 -6.71 -7.10
N ASP A 135 10.12 -5.86 -7.49
CA ASP A 135 9.95 -5.04 -8.69
C ASP A 135 10.21 -5.87 -9.95
N ARG A 136 9.53 -5.49 -11.03
CA ARG A 136 9.83 -5.95 -12.38
C ARG A 136 10.57 -4.91 -13.17
N CYS A 137 11.47 -4.20 -12.51
CA CYS A 137 12.21 -3.17 -13.19
C CYS A 137 13.29 -3.81 -14.06
N GLN A 138 13.24 -3.61 -15.36
CA GLN A 138 14.25 -4.15 -16.26
C GLN A 138 15.61 -3.47 -16.03
N SER A 139 15.60 -2.15 -15.84
CA SER A 139 16.79 -1.39 -15.48
C SER A 139 16.42 -0.15 -14.66
N ARG A 140 17.23 0.17 -13.65
CA ARG A 140 17.08 1.41 -12.86
C ARG A 140 18.19 2.37 -13.23
N GLU A 141 17.82 3.48 -13.84
CA GLU A 141 18.73 4.59 -14.12
C GLU A 141 18.49 5.70 -13.10
N GLU A 142 19.56 6.20 -12.49
CA GLU A 142 19.50 7.41 -11.68
C GLU A 142 19.31 8.60 -12.63
N LYS A 143 18.08 9.12 -12.68
CA LYS A 143 17.76 10.32 -13.46
C LYS A 143 17.85 11.53 -12.54
N ALA A 144 18.65 12.50 -12.94
CA ALA A 144 18.67 13.80 -12.31
C ALA A 144 17.58 14.66 -12.94
N HIS A 145 16.52 14.95 -12.18
CA HIS A 145 15.52 15.91 -12.63
C HIS A 145 15.90 17.29 -12.11
N GLN A 146 16.16 18.21 -13.03
CA GLN A 146 16.19 19.63 -12.71
C GLN A 146 14.75 20.09 -12.55
N LEU A 147 14.36 20.42 -11.32
CA LEU A 147 13.13 21.14 -11.07
C LEU A 147 13.41 22.60 -11.44
N VAL A 148 12.68 23.13 -12.44
CA VAL A 148 12.89 24.46 -13.04
C VAL A 148 12.71 25.64 -12.05
N ALA A 149 12.51 25.38 -10.75
CA ALA A 149 12.33 26.40 -9.72
C ALA A 149 13.24 26.21 -8.48
N MET A 150 14.10 25.18 -8.42
CA MET A 150 14.98 24.95 -7.26
C MET A 150 16.39 24.56 -7.71
N ASN A 151 17.42 25.19 -7.13
CA ASN A 151 18.85 24.84 -7.32
C ASN A 151 19.23 23.51 -6.63
N ALA A 152 18.34 22.52 -6.67
CA ALA A 152 18.56 21.17 -6.16
C ALA A 152 18.17 20.17 -7.26
N SER A 153 19.12 19.35 -7.70
CA SER A 153 18.83 18.21 -8.56
C SER A 153 18.23 17.10 -7.71
N LEU A 154 16.96 16.77 -7.94
CA LEU A 154 16.38 15.57 -7.36
C LEU A 154 16.90 14.39 -8.19
N VAL A 155 17.88 13.67 -7.65
CA VAL A 155 18.34 12.41 -8.24
C VAL A 155 17.41 11.31 -7.71
N TYR A 156 16.65 10.69 -8.61
CA TYR A 156 15.82 9.54 -8.27
C TYR A 156 16.09 8.39 -9.25
N ALA A 157 16.04 7.17 -8.73
CA ALA A 157 16.12 5.97 -9.58
C ALA A 157 14.78 5.78 -10.29
N SER A 158 14.74 6.09 -11.59
CA SER A 158 13.60 5.78 -12.45
C SER A 158 13.74 4.37 -12.98
N CYS A 159 12.62 3.66 -13.04
CA CYS A 159 12.58 2.41 -13.77
C CYS A 159 12.53 2.69 -15.29
N ASP A 160 13.33 1.98 -16.07
CA ASP A 160 13.28 1.95 -17.52
C ASP A 160 13.02 0.50 -17.98
N GLY A 161 11.86 0.30 -18.60
CA GLY A 161 11.35 -1.00 -19.01
C GLY A 161 10.80 -1.87 -17.87
N VAL A 162 10.09 -2.93 -18.26
CA VAL A 162 9.52 -3.93 -17.34
C VAL A 162 10.07 -5.31 -17.72
N ASP A 163 10.65 -6.01 -16.74
CA ASP A 163 11.11 -7.38 -16.91
C ASP A 163 9.96 -8.36 -16.69
N LEU A 164 9.40 -8.88 -17.79
CA LEU A 164 8.28 -9.84 -17.76
C LEU A 164 8.74 -11.30 -17.69
N LYS A 165 10.05 -11.55 -17.53
CA LYS A 165 10.55 -12.93 -17.40
C LYS A 165 10.27 -13.44 -15.99
N GLU A 166 9.89 -14.72 -15.91
CA GLU A 166 9.81 -15.43 -14.65
C GLU A 166 11.19 -15.47 -13.98
N LYS A 167 11.22 -15.18 -12.69
CA LYS A 167 12.42 -15.10 -11.85
C LYS A 167 12.40 -16.20 -10.80
N ASP A 168 13.55 -16.51 -10.22
CA ASP A 168 13.66 -17.57 -9.20
C ASP A 168 12.75 -17.32 -7.97
N PHE A 169 12.52 -16.06 -7.58
CA PHE A 169 11.58 -15.75 -6.48
C PHE A 169 10.15 -16.17 -6.80
N ASP A 170 9.74 -16.15 -8.06
CA ASP A 170 8.39 -16.51 -8.46
C ASP A 170 8.12 -17.98 -8.19
N SER A 171 9.03 -18.84 -8.66
CA SER A 171 8.95 -20.27 -8.40
C SER A 171 8.95 -20.60 -6.89
N ILE A 172 9.76 -19.91 -6.09
CA ILE A 172 9.85 -20.13 -4.64
C ILE A 172 8.56 -19.69 -3.93
N LEU A 173 8.03 -18.51 -4.28
CA LEU A 173 6.81 -17.99 -3.67
C LEU A 173 5.58 -18.82 -4.07
N TYR A 174 5.50 -19.24 -5.32
CA TYR A 174 4.45 -20.13 -5.79
C TYR A 174 4.47 -21.46 -5.01
N ARG A 175 5.65 -22.06 -4.84
CA ARG A 175 5.79 -23.28 -4.02
C ARG A 175 5.40 -23.04 -2.57
N SER A 176 5.75 -21.89 -1.98
CA SER A 176 5.37 -21.53 -0.61
C SER A 176 3.84 -21.46 -0.45
N ILE A 177 3.16 -20.80 -1.38
CA ILE A 177 1.69 -20.70 -1.42
C ILE A 177 1.09 -22.10 -1.56
N LYS A 178 1.55 -22.87 -2.55
CA LYS A 178 1.05 -24.22 -2.83
C LYS A 178 1.25 -25.19 -1.66
N ALA A 179 2.39 -25.11 -0.96
CA ALA A 179 2.71 -25.98 0.15
C ALA A 179 1.80 -25.75 1.37
N ARG A 180 1.37 -24.51 1.62
CA ARG A 180 0.43 -24.21 2.70
C ARG A 180 -0.97 -24.73 2.41
N ASN A 181 -1.39 -24.76 1.14
CA ASN A 181 -2.69 -25.27 0.70
C ASN A 181 -3.89 -24.64 1.44
N THR A 182 -3.67 -23.50 2.09
CA THR A 182 -4.65 -22.66 2.77
C THR A 182 -4.95 -21.49 1.87
N TYR A 183 -5.57 -21.76 0.73
CA TYR A 183 -6.04 -20.67 -0.12
C TYR A 183 -7.13 -19.94 0.67
N GLY A 184 -6.79 -18.75 1.19
CA GLY A 184 -7.68 -17.86 1.93
C GLY A 184 -8.88 -17.37 1.12
N TYR A 185 -9.11 -17.92 -0.08
CA TYR A 185 -10.18 -17.58 -1.00
C TYR A 185 -10.82 -18.83 -1.59
N THR A 186 -12.15 -18.89 -1.54
CA THR A 186 -12.95 -19.99 -2.11
C THR A 186 -13.15 -19.80 -3.60
N GLN A 187 -12.88 -18.59 -4.10
CA GLN A 187 -12.95 -18.25 -5.52
C GLN A 187 -11.74 -17.41 -5.90
N GLN A 188 -11.27 -17.63 -7.12
CA GLN A 188 -10.21 -16.85 -7.72
C GLN A 188 -10.79 -15.50 -8.15
N GLY A 189 -10.21 -14.40 -7.66
CA GLY A 189 -10.66 -13.06 -8.05
C GLY A 189 -10.47 -12.82 -9.55
N GLN A 190 -11.44 -12.13 -10.17
CA GLN A 190 -11.31 -11.71 -11.56
C GLN A 190 -10.25 -10.62 -11.71
N PRO A 191 -9.43 -10.64 -12.77
CA PRO A 191 -8.44 -9.59 -13.01
C PRO A 191 -9.09 -8.20 -13.08
N GLY A 192 -8.47 -7.21 -12.43
CA GLY A 192 -8.96 -5.83 -12.38
C GLY A 192 -10.11 -5.58 -11.40
N PHE A 193 -10.72 -6.62 -10.84
CA PHE A 193 -11.81 -6.51 -9.87
C PHE A 193 -11.38 -7.05 -8.50
N LEU A 194 -11.73 -6.33 -7.44
CA LEU A 194 -11.58 -6.79 -6.05
C LEU A 194 -12.64 -7.86 -5.71
N ASP A 195 -12.78 -8.91 -6.51
CA ASP A 195 -13.77 -9.99 -6.32
C ASP A 195 -13.12 -11.26 -5.73
N PHE A 196 -12.27 -11.09 -4.73
CA PHE A 196 -11.76 -12.22 -3.97
C PHE A 196 -12.81 -12.63 -2.93
N ARG A 197 -13.60 -13.68 -3.19
CA ARG A 197 -14.41 -14.30 -2.12
C ARG A 197 -13.50 -15.05 -1.16
N TRP A 198 -13.19 -14.40 -0.05
CA TRP A 198 -12.44 -14.96 1.08
C TRP A 198 -13.06 -16.29 1.55
N SER A 199 -12.25 -17.33 1.79
CA SER A 199 -12.66 -18.69 2.18
C SER A 199 -12.85 -18.89 3.68
N GLY A 200 -12.28 -18.00 4.50
CA GLY A 200 -12.39 -18.00 5.95
C GLY A 200 -13.44 -17.06 6.53
N PHE A 201 -13.55 -17.08 7.86
CA PHE A 201 -14.35 -16.13 8.63
C PHE A 201 -13.44 -14.94 8.99
N ILE A 202 -13.50 -13.85 8.23
CA ILE A 202 -12.94 -12.59 8.73
C ILE A 202 -13.86 -12.14 9.86
N GLY A 203 -13.33 -12.03 11.08
CA GLY A 203 -14.12 -11.64 12.24
C GLY A 203 -13.23 -11.32 13.43
N GLY A 204 -13.73 -10.48 14.34
CA GLY A 204 -12.99 -10.04 15.51
C GLY A 204 -12.30 -8.69 15.33
N GLU A 205 -11.39 -8.35 16.23
CA GLU A 205 -10.79 -7.01 16.39
C GLU A 205 -9.93 -6.57 15.18
N TYR A 206 -9.43 -7.53 14.40
CA TYR A 206 -8.48 -7.29 13.30
C TYR A 206 -9.10 -7.39 11.90
N GLU A 207 -10.42 -7.62 11.78
CA GLU A 207 -11.12 -7.83 10.51
C GLU A 207 -10.93 -6.67 9.51
N ALA A 208 -11.07 -5.43 9.97
CA ALA A 208 -10.96 -4.26 9.10
C ALA A 208 -9.53 -4.10 8.55
N ALA A 209 -8.52 -4.29 9.41
CA ALA A 209 -7.12 -4.27 9.03
C ALA A 209 -6.80 -5.40 8.03
N GLU A 210 -7.30 -6.62 8.26
CA GLU A 210 -7.12 -7.77 7.36
C GLU A 210 -7.70 -7.53 5.96
N ARG A 211 -8.95 -7.06 5.93
CA ARG A 211 -9.66 -6.76 4.68
C ARG A 211 -8.92 -5.68 3.90
N ARG A 212 -8.42 -4.65 4.59
CA ARG A 212 -7.62 -3.61 3.95
C ARG A 212 -6.32 -4.16 3.41
N TYR A 213 -5.61 -5.01 4.16
CA TYR A 213 -4.36 -5.61 3.69
C TYR A 213 -4.51 -6.48 2.48
N VAL A 214 -5.66 -7.15 2.35
CA VAL A 214 -5.97 -7.87 1.12
C VAL A 214 -6.24 -6.93 -0.04
N GLY A 215 -6.93 -5.81 0.19
CA GLY A 215 -7.03 -4.75 -0.81
C GLY A 215 -5.68 -4.12 -1.18
N ASP A 216 -4.78 -4.00 -0.21
CA ASP A 216 -3.46 -3.39 -0.36
C ASP A 216 -2.41 -4.33 -0.98
N PHE A 217 -2.71 -5.61 -1.23
CA PHE A 217 -1.78 -6.50 -1.94
C PHE A 217 -1.40 -5.99 -3.33
N ARG A 218 -2.09 -4.95 -3.84
CA ARG A 218 -1.77 -4.26 -5.11
C ARG A 218 -1.56 -5.28 -6.22
N CYS A 219 -2.40 -6.30 -6.25
CA CYS A 219 -2.56 -7.22 -7.36
C CYS A 219 -3.15 -6.55 -8.63
N ASN A 220 -3.04 -5.22 -8.69
CA ASN A 220 -3.17 -4.45 -9.89
C ASN A 220 -1.75 -4.21 -10.41
N VAL A 221 -1.46 -4.80 -11.57
CA VAL A 221 -0.17 -4.70 -12.28
C VAL A 221 0.25 -3.24 -12.25
N ARG A 222 1.50 -2.96 -11.85
CA ARG A 222 2.07 -1.61 -11.78
C ARG A 222 1.58 -0.79 -12.98
N ARG A 223 1.09 0.45 -12.80
CA ARG A 223 0.43 1.24 -13.86
C ARG A 223 1.21 1.28 -15.19
N GLU A 224 2.54 1.18 -15.14
CA GLU A 224 3.38 1.11 -16.35
C GLU A 224 3.15 -0.15 -17.19
N VAL A 225 2.83 -1.29 -16.57
CA VAL A 225 2.48 -2.57 -17.23
C VAL A 225 1.03 -2.57 -17.70
N GLN A 226 0.11 -1.99 -16.91
CA GLN A 226 -1.31 -1.89 -17.30
C GLN A 226 -1.48 -1.11 -18.61
N ASN A 227 -0.65 -0.10 -18.85
CA ASN A 227 -0.62 0.65 -20.12
C ASN A 227 -0.03 -0.14 -21.30
N GLN A 228 0.65 -1.26 -21.06
CA GLN A 228 1.29 -2.10 -22.07
C GLN A 228 0.49 -3.38 -22.38
N ILE A 229 -0.43 -3.78 -21.51
CA ILE A 229 -1.30 -4.94 -21.68
C ILE A 229 -2.73 -4.44 -21.97
N PRO A 230 -3.25 -4.60 -23.19
CA PRO A 230 -4.59 -4.16 -23.54
C PRO A 230 -5.66 -4.76 -22.60
N ASP A 231 -6.57 -3.94 -22.09
CA ASP A 231 -7.67 -4.34 -21.17
C ASP A 231 -8.63 -5.40 -21.76
N ILE A 232 -8.58 -5.65 -23.07
CA ILE A 232 -9.56 -6.45 -23.81
C ILE A 232 -9.13 -7.93 -23.95
N ASP A 233 -7.85 -8.27 -23.69
CA ASP A 233 -7.28 -9.63 -23.81
C ASP A 233 -6.85 -10.24 -22.44
N GLN A 234 -7.29 -9.67 -21.32
CA GLN A 234 -6.74 -10.02 -20.01
C GLN A 234 -7.15 -11.42 -19.54
N SER A 235 -6.21 -12.36 -19.65
CA SER A 235 -6.26 -13.70 -19.09
C SER A 235 -5.28 -13.77 -17.93
N HIS A 236 -5.58 -13.06 -16.84
CA HIS A 236 -4.69 -12.96 -15.68
C HIS A 236 -5.43 -13.27 -14.38
N ARG A 237 -4.70 -13.65 -13.33
CA ARG A 237 -5.23 -13.93 -12.00
C ARG A 237 -4.27 -13.40 -10.96
N CYS A 238 -4.80 -12.96 -9.84
CA CYS A 238 -4.00 -12.77 -8.64
C CYS A 238 -4.24 -13.93 -7.68
N LEU A 239 -3.16 -14.55 -7.23
CA LEU A 239 -3.15 -15.50 -6.12
C LEU A 239 -2.78 -14.76 -4.86
N ILE A 240 -3.57 -14.91 -3.81
CA ILE A 240 -3.28 -14.37 -2.48
C ILE A 240 -3.37 -15.51 -1.48
N ASP A 241 -2.39 -15.58 -0.60
CA ASP A 241 -2.25 -16.53 0.50
C ASP A 241 -2.07 -15.74 1.79
N VAL A 242 -2.91 -16.00 2.78
CA VAL A 242 -2.88 -15.34 4.08
C VAL A 242 -2.68 -16.40 5.15
N ASP A 243 -1.61 -16.24 5.93
CA ASP A 243 -1.32 -17.04 7.11
C ASP A 243 -1.59 -16.17 8.35
N ASN A 244 -2.76 -16.43 8.94
CA ASN A 244 -3.26 -15.80 10.15
C ASN A 244 -3.49 -16.84 11.28
N SER A 245 -2.79 -17.98 11.19
CA SER A 245 -2.88 -19.06 12.19
C SER A 245 -2.49 -18.59 13.60
N ASP A 246 -1.54 -17.66 13.68
CA ASP A 246 -1.30 -16.83 14.85
C ASP A 246 -2.04 -15.49 14.67
N PRO A 247 -3.08 -15.19 15.47
CA PRO A 247 -3.83 -13.95 15.35
C PRO A 247 -3.00 -12.70 15.70
N THR A 248 -1.84 -12.86 16.34
CA THR A 248 -0.95 -11.74 16.72
C THR A 248 0.08 -11.41 15.65
N HIS A 249 0.44 -12.37 14.79
CA HIS A 249 1.42 -12.17 13.73
C HIS A 249 0.91 -12.70 12.41
N TRP A 250 0.71 -11.81 11.46
CA TRP A 250 0.21 -12.18 10.15
C TRP A 250 1.33 -12.16 9.13
N SER A 251 1.28 -13.14 8.24
CA SER A 251 2.05 -13.08 7.01
C SER A 251 1.13 -13.34 5.84
N ALA A 252 1.34 -12.62 4.75
CA ALA A 252 0.54 -12.86 3.57
C ALA A 252 1.37 -12.60 2.32
N THR A 253 1.04 -13.30 1.25
CA THR A 253 1.81 -13.32 0.01
C THR A 253 0.85 -13.24 -1.16
N ALA A 254 1.12 -12.33 -2.08
CA ALA A 254 0.35 -12.19 -3.31
C ALA A 254 1.25 -12.40 -4.52
N MET A 255 0.70 -12.99 -5.58
CA MET A 255 1.37 -13.26 -6.84
C MET A 255 0.44 -13.04 -8.02
N TYR A 256 0.96 -12.45 -9.09
CA TYR A 256 0.26 -12.29 -10.36
C TYR A 256 0.60 -13.43 -11.33
N GLU A 257 -0.43 -14.05 -11.89
CA GLU A 257 -0.36 -15.09 -12.91
C GLU A 257 -0.92 -14.59 -14.24
N THR A 258 -0.26 -14.98 -15.33
CA THR A 258 -0.76 -14.86 -16.69
C THR A 258 -1.20 -16.22 -17.18
N PHE A 259 -2.24 -16.25 -17.99
CA PHE A 259 -2.79 -17.45 -18.58
C PHE A 259 -2.62 -17.43 -20.08
N THR A 260 -2.61 -18.62 -20.65
CA THR A 260 -2.88 -18.81 -22.08
C THR A 260 -4.32 -19.28 -22.19
N PRO A 261 -5.16 -18.60 -22.99
CA PRO A 261 -6.51 -19.07 -23.28
C PRO A 261 -6.50 -20.47 -23.87
N GLY A 262 -7.23 -21.40 -23.25
CA GLY A 262 -7.40 -22.76 -23.74
C GLY A 262 -8.85 -23.02 -24.17
N MET A 263 -9.06 -24.03 -25.02
CA MET A 263 -10.40 -24.36 -25.51
C MET A 263 -11.34 -24.93 -24.44
N ILE A 264 -10.80 -25.46 -23.34
CA ILE A 264 -11.57 -26.13 -22.27
C ILE A 264 -11.27 -25.49 -20.91
N PHE A 265 -10.00 -25.27 -20.59
CA PHE A 265 -9.55 -24.54 -19.41
C PHE A 265 -8.37 -23.64 -19.79
N ASN A 266 -8.21 -22.52 -19.08
CA ASN A 266 -7.03 -21.66 -19.23
C ASN A 266 -5.85 -22.25 -18.46
N ASP A 267 -4.67 -22.28 -19.08
CA ASP A 267 -3.44 -22.76 -18.45
C ASP A 267 -2.60 -21.58 -17.95
N VAL A 268 -1.95 -21.72 -16.78
CA VAL A 268 -1.00 -20.71 -16.28
C VAL A 268 0.23 -20.71 -17.19
N SER A 269 0.53 -19.57 -17.80
CA SER A 269 1.62 -19.39 -18.74
C SER A 269 2.83 -18.67 -18.15
N SER A 270 2.64 -17.82 -17.12
CA SER A 270 3.74 -17.09 -16.46
C SER A 270 3.35 -16.53 -15.09
N HIS A 271 4.34 -16.30 -14.22
CA HIS A 271 4.22 -15.61 -12.93
C HIS A 271 5.02 -14.29 -12.97
N LEU A 272 4.36 -13.14 -12.78
CA LEU A 272 4.92 -11.84 -13.18
C LEU A 272 5.13 -10.83 -12.06
N THR A 273 4.65 -11.00 -10.83
CA THR A 273 4.98 -10.07 -9.72
C THR A 273 4.59 -10.75 -8.42
N ALA A 274 5.35 -10.51 -7.36
CA ALA A 274 4.96 -10.95 -6.03
C ALA A 274 5.15 -9.86 -4.97
N ASN A 275 4.32 -9.91 -3.93
CA ASN A 275 4.40 -9.10 -2.73
C ASN A 275 4.35 -10.02 -1.52
N ARG A 276 5.12 -9.71 -0.48
CA ARG A 276 4.98 -10.32 0.85
C ARG A 276 4.73 -9.24 1.88
N LEU A 277 3.79 -9.51 2.76
CA LEU A 277 3.46 -8.67 3.90
C LEU A 277 3.72 -9.44 5.19
N PHE A 278 4.27 -8.75 6.17
CA PHE A 278 4.46 -9.23 7.55
C PHE A 278 3.95 -8.16 8.51
N VAL A 279 3.11 -8.55 9.46
CA VAL A 279 2.47 -7.62 10.40
C VAL A 279 2.48 -8.20 11.82
N ASP A 280 2.80 -7.35 12.77
CA ASP A 280 2.57 -7.54 14.20
C ASP A 280 1.29 -6.77 14.56
N MET A 281 0.19 -7.51 14.75
CA MET A 281 -1.15 -6.93 14.90
C MET A 281 -1.29 -6.09 16.18
N PRO A 282 -0.81 -6.54 17.36
CA PRO A 282 -0.88 -5.73 18.58
C PRO A 282 -0.17 -4.38 18.47
N GLU A 283 0.98 -4.33 17.80
CA GLU A 283 1.79 -3.10 17.72
C GLU A 283 1.29 -2.17 16.63
N GLU A 284 0.74 -2.73 15.55
CA GLU A 284 0.00 -1.95 14.56
C GLU A 284 -1.25 -1.32 15.15
N GLU A 285 -1.99 -2.05 15.98
CA GLU A 285 -3.17 -1.54 16.68
C GLU A 285 -2.82 -0.39 17.62
N GLN A 286 -1.70 -0.47 18.33
CA GLN A 286 -1.18 0.63 19.14
C GLN A 286 -0.84 1.86 18.28
N ALA A 287 -0.20 1.65 17.13
CA ALA A 287 0.08 2.72 16.18
C ALA A 287 -1.21 3.38 15.68
N ILE A 288 -2.25 2.60 15.34
CA ILE A 288 -3.57 3.11 14.93
C ILE A 288 -4.21 3.93 16.05
N LYS A 289 -4.23 3.41 17.28
CA LYS A 289 -4.77 4.12 18.46
C LYS A 289 -4.06 5.45 18.69
N SER A 290 -2.75 5.53 18.42
CA SER A 290 -1.97 6.77 18.58
C SER A 290 -2.43 7.90 17.64
N MET A 291 -2.98 7.58 16.46
CA MET A 291 -3.47 8.58 15.50
C MET A 291 -4.82 9.17 15.90
N ARG A 292 -5.60 8.46 16.72
CA ARG A 292 -7.03 8.71 16.92
C ARG A 292 -7.34 10.11 17.44
N SER A 293 -6.60 10.59 18.44
CA SER A 293 -6.86 11.90 19.05
C SER A 293 -6.62 13.07 18.07
N GLY A 294 -5.56 12.97 17.28
CA GLY A 294 -5.23 13.98 16.26
C GLY A 294 -6.23 13.98 15.11
N LEU A 295 -6.60 12.79 14.62
CA LEU A 295 -7.65 12.63 13.61
C LEU A 295 -9.00 13.17 14.08
N GLN A 296 -9.43 12.81 15.30
CA GLN A 296 -10.66 13.31 15.91
C GLN A 296 -10.65 14.84 15.97
N SER A 297 -9.57 15.44 16.47
CA SER A 297 -9.45 16.90 16.57
C SER A 297 -9.52 17.59 15.20
N MET A 298 -8.97 16.98 14.15
CA MET A 298 -9.05 17.50 12.78
C MET A 298 -10.47 17.42 12.22
N VAL A 299 -11.12 16.25 12.34
CA VAL A 299 -12.49 16.03 11.86
C VAL A 299 -13.49 16.91 12.63
N ASP A 300 -13.36 17.07 13.94
CA ASP A 300 -14.26 17.91 14.74
C ASP A 300 -14.21 19.38 14.31
N ARG A 301 -13.02 19.90 13.96
CA ARG A 301 -12.91 21.25 13.38
C ARG A 301 -13.64 21.37 12.05
N ILE A 302 -13.57 20.34 11.22
CA ILE A 302 -14.26 20.32 9.91
C ILE A 302 -15.78 20.21 10.12
N LYS A 303 -16.23 19.34 11.02
CA LYS A 303 -17.66 19.22 11.39
C LYS A 303 -18.21 20.55 11.91
N LYS A 304 -17.46 21.26 12.76
CA LYS A 304 -17.83 22.60 13.21
C LYS A 304 -17.95 23.59 12.04
N SER A 305 -17.00 23.58 11.10
CA SER A 305 -17.09 24.40 9.88
C SER A 305 -18.31 24.05 9.02
N ILE A 306 -18.72 22.78 8.98
CA ILE A 306 -19.96 22.35 8.30
C ILE A 306 -21.17 22.95 9.02
N GLU A 307 -21.24 22.82 10.35
CA GLU A 307 -22.34 23.38 11.16
C GLU A 307 -22.45 24.91 10.99
N ASP A 308 -21.34 25.63 11.01
CA ASP A 308 -21.30 27.08 10.81
C ASP A 308 -21.83 27.47 9.41
N ARG A 309 -21.48 26.71 8.36
CA ARG A 309 -22.01 26.93 6.99
C ARG A 309 -23.52 26.68 6.91
N LEU A 310 -24.02 25.66 7.61
CA LEU A 310 -25.45 25.35 7.65
C LEU A 310 -26.24 26.42 8.39
N ALA A 311 -25.77 26.85 9.56
CA ALA A 311 -26.39 27.92 10.34
C ALA A 311 -26.40 29.25 9.56
N ALA A 312 -25.33 29.56 8.84
CA ALA A 312 -25.26 30.75 7.99
C ALA A 312 -26.27 30.70 6.82
N LYS A 313 -26.51 29.52 6.23
CA LYS A 313 -27.55 29.37 5.20
C LYS A 313 -28.94 29.55 5.78
N GLU A 314 -29.23 28.90 6.90
CA GLU A 314 -30.53 29.02 7.58
C GLU A 314 -30.85 30.46 7.98
N SER A 315 -29.87 31.21 8.52
CA SER A 315 -30.04 32.64 8.81
C SER A 315 -30.37 33.44 7.56
N LYS A 316 -29.68 33.20 6.43
CA LYS A 316 -29.93 33.91 5.17
C LYS A 316 -31.32 33.58 4.61
N ASP A 317 -31.72 32.31 4.65
CA ASP A 317 -33.02 31.88 4.15
C ASP A 317 -34.16 32.49 4.99
N ASN A 318 -33.97 32.59 6.31
CA ASN A 318 -34.89 33.27 7.22
C ASN A 318 -34.97 34.79 6.96
N ASP A 319 -33.83 35.44 6.73
CA ASP A 319 -33.80 36.87 6.37
C ASP A 319 -34.52 37.14 5.04
N VAL A 320 -34.31 36.28 4.04
CA VAL A 320 -35.02 36.36 2.74
C VAL A 320 -36.53 36.15 2.92
N SER A 321 -36.95 35.17 3.72
CA SER A 321 -38.36 34.91 4.03
C SER A 321 -39.02 36.11 4.72
N ASN A 322 -38.33 36.73 5.67
CA ASN A 322 -38.78 37.94 6.37
C ASN A 322 -38.91 39.15 5.42
N ILE A 323 -38.00 39.32 4.46
CA ILE A 323 -38.06 40.40 3.46
C ILE A 323 -39.19 40.18 2.44
N LEU A 324 -39.44 38.93 2.04
CA LEU A 324 -40.48 38.57 1.06
C LEU A 324 -41.90 38.53 1.64
N GLY A 325 -42.08 38.86 2.92
CA GLY A 325 -43.39 39.03 3.54
C GLY A 325 -44.16 37.73 3.76
N ALA A 326 -43.48 36.58 3.81
CA ALA A 326 -44.10 35.28 4.09
C ALA A 326 -44.46 35.08 5.59
N GLY A 327 -44.47 36.16 6.38
CA GLY A 327 -44.87 36.19 7.79
C GLY A 327 -46.08 37.08 8.02
N ASN A 328 -47.26 36.55 7.70
CA ASN A 328 -48.53 36.73 8.41
C ASN A 328 -49.50 35.60 8.01
#